data_AF-A0AAN7G7S7-F1
#
_entry.id   AF-A0AAN7G7S7-F1
#
_cell.length_a   1.000
_cell.length_b   1.000
_cell.length_c   1.000
_cell.angle_alpha   90.00
_cell.angle_beta   90.00
_cell.angle_gamma   90.00
#
_symmetry.space_group_name_H-M   'P 1'
#
loop_
_entity.id
_entity.type
_entity.pdbx_description
1 polymer ?
#
loop_
_entity_poly.entity_id
_entity_poly.type
_entity_poly.pdbx_seq_one_letter_code
_entity_poly.pdbx_strand_id
1 'polypeptide(L)'
;MKLRPDGHLKVYDEYWIEALDFFPGGTGFCGYPTVCGNYSICTNRQCSCPLPINGTNYFQSINSRQPNHGCSLVTPLSCESYKNHILTELENITYFPFQKNLPDIHPDHRDISLESCKESCLKVCSCKAAIYNTSNRVGNCYLRSQIFSMMYADERDIREDTYFKVFIKVQNVPLPPLPPQQQKHWLGIILGSSLAFVLFLLIGFFVFLFWKKETTNEAEEYYLDHVPGMPTRYSYDDLQAITKNFSKELGGGGFGTVFEGTQIDNTKVAVKRLDGFNQIKKSFLAEVETIGSIHHFNLVRLIGFCAEKSHRLLVYEYMSNGSLDRWVFHKNPEMLLDWQHRKKIILDTARGLTYLHEECRQKIVHLDIKPHNILLDENFNAKVSDFGLSKLVDRDQSQVMTTMRGTPGYMAPEWLNSVITEKVDVYSFGVVLLELLCGRRNLDRSQPEEEMHLLDLFRKKIEEERLLDLVDKNSGDMQLHGKDVVNMMMVAAWCLQIDSTKRPSMSMVVKVLEGVVDVESNLDYCFWNPPLPNTRARVDNQDGHIVATTLVLPSVLSGPR
;
A
#
# COMPACT_ATOMS: atom_id res chain seq x y z
N MET A 1 16.51 15.62 -1.52
CA MET A 1 16.68 17.08 -1.77
C MET A 1 15.31 17.71 -1.93
N LYS A 2 15.05 18.90 -1.35
CA LYS A 2 13.75 19.59 -1.38
C LYS A 2 13.93 21.10 -1.45
N LEU A 3 13.23 21.75 -2.37
CA LEU A 3 13.14 23.22 -2.45
C LEU A 3 12.15 23.72 -1.39
N ARG A 4 12.60 24.60 -0.51
CA ARG A 4 11.83 25.20 0.57
C ARG A 4 11.06 26.44 0.05
N PRO A 5 9.98 26.87 0.72
CA PRO A 5 9.19 28.03 0.28
C PRO A 5 9.98 29.36 0.24
N ASP A 6 11.05 29.45 1.02
CA ASP A 6 12.01 30.56 1.05
C ASP A 6 13.06 30.49 -0.08
N GLY A 7 13.00 29.47 -0.95
CA GLY A 7 13.84 29.34 -2.14
C GLY A 7 15.13 28.56 -1.90
N HIS A 8 15.34 28.04 -0.69
CA HIS A 8 16.50 27.22 -0.35
C HIS A 8 16.35 25.79 -0.86
N LEU A 9 17.34 25.28 -1.58
CA LEU A 9 17.36 23.90 -2.05
C LEU A 9 18.19 23.04 -1.10
N LYS A 10 17.52 22.29 -0.22
CA LYS A 10 18.17 21.58 0.89
C LYS A 10 18.23 20.08 0.64
N VAL A 11 19.35 19.46 0.97
CA VAL A 11 19.55 18.01 0.96
C VAL A 11 19.31 17.48 2.37
N TYR A 12 18.58 16.38 2.44
CA TYR A 12 18.23 15.68 3.67
C TYR A 12 18.83 14.28 3.61
N ASP A 13 19.27 13.76 4.76
CA ASP A 13 19.74 12.38 4.88
C ASP A 13 18.58 11.36 4.97
N GLU A 14 18.90 10.08 5.17
CA GLU A 14 17.92 8.97 5.28
C GLU A 14 16.98 9.10 6.48
N TYR A 15 17.31 9.95 7.45
CA TYR A 15 16.50 10.26 8.64
C TYR A 15 15.79 11.61 8.55
N TRP A 16 15.78 12.25 7.37
CA TRP A 16 15.20 13.58 7.13
C TRP A 16 15.88 14.72 7.89
N ILE A 17 17.14 14.56 8.29
CA ILE A 17 17.94 15.62 8.92
C ILE A 17 18.63 16.44 7.82
N GLU A 18 18.61 17.77 7.96
CA GLU A 18 19.20 18.70 6.99
C GLU A 18 20.72 18.52 6.93
N ALA A 19 21.22 18.04 5.79
CA ALA A 19 22.63 17.69 5.60
C ALA A 19 23.42 18.75 4.84
N LEU A 20 22.80 19.45 3.86
CA LEU A 20 23.47 20.45 3.04
C LEU A 20 22.47 21.46 2.45
N ASP A 21 22.82 22.75 2.41
CA ASP A 21 22.15 23.76 1.59
C ASP A 21 22.98 24.00 0.33
N PHE A 22 22.37 23.86 -0.85
CA PHE A 22 23.09 23.87 -2.13
C PHE A 22 23.59 25.26 -2.55
N PHE A 23 23.15 26.34 -1.88
CA PHE A 23 23.60 27.71 -2.13
C PHE A 23 24.27 28.34 -0.89
N PRO A 24 25.38 27.78 -0.37
CA PRO A 24 25.93 28.22 0.90
C PRO A 24 26.69 29.55 0.74
N GLY A 25 26.29 30.55 1.53
CA GLY A 25 27.15 31.65 1.99
C GLY A 25 27.68 32.58 0.91
N GLY A 26 26.83 33.49 0.40
CA GLY A 26 27.31 34.64 -0.37
C GLY A 26 26.25 35.46 -1.11
N THR A 27 25.01 34.97 -1.20
CA THR A 27 24.01 35.54 -2.12
C THR A 27 23.04 36.55 -1.49
N GLY A 28 23.13 36.79 -0.18
CA GLY A 28 22.21 37.68 0.55
C GLY A 28 20.77 37.16 0.58
N PHE A 29 19.90 37.75 1.41
CA PHE A 29 18.50 37.30 1.55
C PHE A 29 17.71 37.37 0.22
N CYS A 30 18.02 38.35 -0.63
CA CYS A 30 17.33 38.53 -1.91
C CYS A 30 17.83 37.61 -3.04
N GLY A 31 18.91 36.84 -2.81
CA GLY A 31 19.48 35.94 -3.81
C GLY A 31 18.72 34.63 -4.03
N TYR A 32 17.64 34.39 -3.27
CA TYR A 32 16.82 33.18 -3.39
C TYR A 32 15.58 33.43 -4.27
N PRO A 33 15.25 32.49 -5.17
CA PRO A 33 14.25 32.71 -6.20
C PRO A 33 12.85 32.98 -5.66
N THR A 34 12.42 32.42 -4.53
CA THR A 34 11.00 32.51 -4.09
C THR A 34 10.75 33.42 -2.89
N VAL A 35 11.77 34.15 -2.40
CA VAL A 35 11.69 34.96 -1.18
C VAL A 35 10.57 36.01 -1.17
N CYS A 36 10.32 36.66 -2.31
CA CYS A 36 9.29 37.70 -2.43
C CYS A 36 8.10 37.29 -3.29
N GLY A 37 8.09 36.06 -3.80
CA GLY A 37 7.09 35.58 -4.76
C GLY A 37 7.25 36.15 -6.17
N ASN A 38 6.35 35.75 -7.06
CA ASN A 38 6.45 36.07 -8.49
C ASN A 38 6.34 37.58 -8.77
N TYR A 39 7.07 38.07 -9.77
CA TYR A 39 7.10 39.48 -10.20
C TYR A 39 7.47 40.53 -9.13
N SER A 40 7.76 40.12 -7.89
CA SER A 40 8.19 41.03 -6.83
C SER A 40 9.66 41.37 -6.92
N ILE A 41 10.04 42.53 -6.39
CA ILE A 41 11.40 43.01 -6.25
C ILE A 41 11.80 42.98 -4.77
N CYS A 42 12.94 42.37 -4.47
CA CYS A 42 13.54 42.30 -3.14
C CYS A 42 14.64 43.36 -2.99
N THR A 43 14.52 44.19 -1.96
CA THR A 43 15.52 45.20 -1.59
C THR A 43 15.71 45.17 -0.08
N ASN A 44 16.93 44.94 0.42
CA ASN A 44 17.23 44.98 1.86
C ASN A 44 16.21 44.22 2.75
N ARG A 45 15.82 43.01 2.33
CA ARG A 45 14.82 42.13 2.98
C ARG A 45 13.37 42.62 2.94
N GLN A 46 13.06 43.60 2.11
CA GLN A 46 11.70 44.08 1.86
C GLN A 46 11.27 43.71 0.44
N CYS A 47 10.01 43.29 0.30
CA CYS A 47 9.41 42.91 -0.98
C CYS A 47 8.42 43.98 -1.44
N SER A 48 8.52 44.39 -2.70
CA SER A 48 7.59 45.34 -3.31
C SER A 48 7.27 44.97 -4.76
N CYS A 49 6.14 45.45 -5.27
CA CYS A 49 5.83 45.32 -6.70
C CYS A 49 6.57 46.38 -7.52
N PRO A 50 6.84 46.12 -8.82
CA PRO A 50 7.37 47.12 -9.71
C PRO A 50 6.51 48.39 -9.71
N LEU A 51 7.18 49.54 -9.69
CA LEU A 51 6.51 50.84 -9.69
C LEU A 51 5.78 51.07 -11.02
N PRO A 52 4.74 51.93 -11.06
CA PRO A 52 4.07 52.30 -12.29
C PRO A 52 5.04 52.88 -13.33
N ILE A 53 4.93 52.43 -14.58
CA ILE A 53 5.83 52.83 -15.66
C ILE A 53 5.04 53.73 -16.61
N ASN A 54 5.53 54.94 -16.84
CA ASN A 54 4.82 55.99 -17.59
C ASN A 54 3.39 56.23 -17.07
N GLY A 55 3.21 56.21 -15.74
CA GLY A 55 1.91 56.44 -15.08
C GLY A 55 0.94 55.25 -15.13
N THR A 56 1.30 54.14 -15.80
CA THR A 56 0.46 52.94 -15.88
C THR A 56 0.95 51.89 -14.89
N ASN A 57 0.04 51.40 -14.05
CA ASN A 57 0.36 50.32 -13.12
C ASN A 57 0.06 48.95 -13.76
N TYR A 58 1.11 48.21 -14.07
CA TYR A 58 0.99 46.86 -14.63
C TYR A 58 0.98 45.75 -13.58
N PHE A 59 1.35 46.06 -12.34
CA PHE A 59 1.53 45.07 -11.27
C PHE A 59 0.72 45.44 -10.03
N GLN A 60 0.08 44.45 -9.42
CA GLN A 60 -0.64 44.62 -8.16
C GLN A 60 -0.17 43.59 -7.13
N SER A 61 -0.09 44.01 -5.88
CA SER A 61 0.21 43.11 -4.77
C SER A 61 -0.90 42.08 -4.63
N ILE A 62 -0.54 40.80 -4.51
CA ILE A 62 -1.50 39.72 -4.24
C ILE A 62 -2.09 39.91 -2.84
N ASN A 63 -1.29 40.39 -1.89
CA ASN A 63 -1.73 40.70 -0.54
C ASN A 63 -0.90 41.85 0.05
N SER A 64 -1.52 43.02 0.22
CA SER A 64 -0.85 44.19 0.79
C SER A 64 -0.36 44.00 2.23
N ARG A 65 -0.89 43.02 2.97
CA ARG A 65 -0.45 42.67 4.34
C ARG A 65 0.69 41.64 4.36
N GLN A 66 0.95 40.96 3.25
CA GLN A 66 1.96 39.91 3.11
C GLN A 66 2.74 40.12 1.79
N PRO A 67 3.66 41.10 1.74
CA PRO A 67 4.37 41.47 0.51
C PRO A 67 5.25 40.35 -0.08
N ASN A 68 5.58 39.33 0.71
CA ASN A 68 6.34 38.16 0.30
C ASN A 68 5.53 37.14 -0.53
N HIS A 69 4.22 37.32 -0.69
CA HIS A 69 3.38 36.43 -1.49
C HIS A 69 3.44 36.70 -3.01
N GLY A 70 4.14 37.74 -3.45
CA GLY A 70 4.27 38.06 -4.86
C GLY A 70 3.37 39.19 -5.34
N CYS A 71 3.60 39.54 -6.59
CA CYS A 71 2.79 40.46 -7.38
C CYS A 71 2.14 39.70 -8.53
N SER A 72 1.02 40.23 -9.02
CA SER A 72 0.32 39.72 -10.20
C SER A 72 0.21 40.82 -11.25
N LEU A 73 0.13 40.44 -12.52
CA LEU A 73 -0.19 41.38 -13.57
C LEU A 73 -1.63 41.88 -13.37
N VAL A 74 -1.84 43.19 -13.45
CA VAL A 74 -3.18 43.81 -13.37
C VAL A 74 -4.07 43.28 -14.50
N THR A 75 -3.50 43.12 -15.69
CA THR A 75 -4.13 42.42 -16.81
C THR A 75 -3.33 41.15 -17.14
N PRO A 76 -3.89 39.94 -16.96
CA PRO A 76 -3.23 38.70 -17.34
C PRO A 76 -2.90 38.66 -18.84
N LEU A 77 -1.75 38.09 -19.19
CA LEU A 77 -1.37 37.87 -20.59
C LEU A 77 -2.30 36.84 -21.24
N SER A 78 -2.83 37.16 -22.42
CA SER A 78 -3.62 36.22 -23.25
C SER A 78 -2.96 35.99 -24.61
N CYS A 79 -2.76 34.73 -25.02
CA CYS A 79 -2.21 34.40 -26.34
C CYS A 79 -3.09 34.92 -27.48
N GLU A 80 -4.40 35.07 -27.25
CA GLU A 80 -5.36 35.56 -28.25
C GLU A 80 -5.19 37.06 -28.53
N SER A 81 -4.60 37.79 -27.57
CA SER A 81 -4.38 39.24 -27.64
C SER A 81 -2.90 39.61 -27.85
N TYR A 82 -2.11 38.76 -28.52
CA TYR A 82 -0.67 38.95 -28.65
C TYR A 82 -0.24 40.30 -29.28
N LYS A 83 -1.11 40.92 -30.07
CA LYS A 83 -0.90 42.25 -30.67
C LYS A 83 -0.87 43.39 -29.63
N ASN A 84 -1.44 43.15 -28.45
CA ASN A 84 -1.50 44.10 -27.34
C ASN A 84 -0.38 43.85 -26.31
N HIS A 85 0.49 42.88 -26.55
CA HIS A 85 1.64 42.63 -25.68
C HIS A 85 2.75 43.64 -25.97
N ILE A 86 3.21 44.30 -24.92
CA ILE A 86 4.38 45.17 -24.95
C ILE A 86 5.41 44.64 -23.96
N LEU A 87 6.67 45.03 -24.17
CA LEU A 87 7.76 44.76 -23.23
C LEU A 87 8.09 46.05 -22.49
N THR A 88 8.07 45.97 -21.17
CA THR A 88 8.39 47.10 -20.29
C THR A 88 9.72 46.83 -19.58
N GLU A 89 10.66 47.76 -19.70
CA GLU A 89 11.97 47.68 -19.04
C GLU A 89 11.83 47.94 -17.55
N LEU A 90 12.45 47.09 -16.73
CA LEU A 90 12.66 47.38 -15.31
C LEU A 90 14.09 47.86 -15.11
N GLU A 91 14.24 49.13 -14.73
CA GLU A 91 15.54 49.76 -14.53
C GLU A 91 16.23 49.24 -13.26
N ASN A 92 17.54 49.01 -13.34
CA ASN A 92 18.39 48.57 -12.23
C ASN A 92 17.91 47.27 -11.54
N ILE A 93 17.22 46.40 -12.28
CA ILE A 93 16.78 45.09 -11.80
C ILE A 93 17.64 43.98 -12.40
N THR A 94 18.03 43.03 -11.55
CA THR A 94 18.69 41.78 -11.94
C THR A 94 17.86 40.57 -11.46
N TYR A 95 18.31 39.39 -11.85
CA TYR A 95 17.64 38.12 -11.57
C TYR A 95 18.57 37.15 -10.86
N PHE A 96 18.02 36.30 -9.97
CA PHE A 96 18.79 35.40 -9.13
C PHE A 96 19.87 34.55 -9.85
N PRO A 97 19.69 34.06 -11.10
CA PRO A 97 20.69 33.21 -11.72
C PRO A 97 21.90 33.94 -12.33
N PHE A 98 21.89 35.28 -12.33
CA PHE A 98 22.99 36.08 -12.89
C PHE A 98 23.96 36.59 -11.81
N GLN A 99 23.85 36.07 -10.59
CA GLN A 99 24.72 36.43 -9.48
C GLN A 99 26.13 35.82 -9.65
N LYS A 100 27.16 36.52 -9.18
CA LYS A 100 28.59 36.15 -9.34
C LYS A 100 28.92 34.73 -8.82
N ASN A 101 28.21 34.26 -7.79
CA ASN A 101 28.49 33.00 -7.10
C ASN A 101 27.71 31.78 -7.64
N LEU A 102 26.95 31.94 -8.73
CA LEU A 102 26.16 30.86 -9.34
C LEU A 102 26.72 30.45 -10.71
N PRO A 103 26.58 29.17 -11.12
CA PRO A 103 27.06 28.69 -12.42
C PRO A 103 26.35 29.41 -13.58
N ASP A 104 27.09 29.67 -14.66
CA ASP A 104 26.57 30.40 -15.83
C ASP A 104 25.40 29.65 -16.48
N ILE A 105 24.31 30.38 -16.74
CA ILE A 105 23.20 29.86 -17.52
C ILE A 105 23.50 29.99 -19.01
N HIS A 106 23.20 28.96 -19.79
CA HIS A 106 23.27 29.04 -21.24
C HIS A 106 22.20 29.98 -21.82
N PRO A 107 22.57 30.93 -22.69
CA PRO A 107 21.62 31.80 -23.34
C PRO A 107 20.77 31.05 -24.37
N ASP A 108 19.50 31.46 -24.47
CA ASP A 108 18.56 30.95 -25.48
C ASP A 108 19.00 31.37 -26.90
N HIS A 109 19.58 32.57 -27.03
CA HIS A 109 20.20 33.05 -28.26
C HIS A 109 21.51 33.81 -27.97
N ARG A 110 22.53 33.58 -28.81
CA ARG A 110 23.85 34.25 -28.75
C ARG A 110 24.02 35.20 -29.91
N ASP A 111 24.82 36.24 -29.71
CA ASP A 111 25.24 37.21 -30.75
C ASP A 111 24.06 37.87 -31.49
N ILE A 112 22.95 38.12 -30.78
CA ILE A 112 21.79 38.80 -31.34
C ILE A 112 21.69 40.24 -30.84
N SER A 113 20.94 41.08 -31.56
CA SER A 113 20.63 42.44 -31.11
C SER A 113 19.56 42.45 -30.02
N LEU A 114 19.53 43.52 -29.23
CA LEU A 114 18.49 43.73 -28.21
C LEU A 114 17.08 43.66 -28.81
N GLU A 115 16.85 44.27 -29.97
CA GLU A 115 15.54 44.28 -30.62
C GLU A 115 15.13 42.88 -31.10
N SER A 116 16.09 42.08 -31.61
CA SER A 116 15.81 40.69 -31.95
C SER A 116 15.44 39.86 -30.71
N CYS A 117 16.07 40.11 -29.55
CA CYS A 117 15.74 39.44 -28.30
C CYS A 117 14.32 39.76 -27.83
N LYS A 118 13.93 41.05 -27.91
CA LYS A 118 12.57 41.51 -27.60
C LYS A 118 11.54 40.86 -28.51
N GLU A 119 11.80 40.85 -29.82
CA GLU A 119 10.88 40.28 -30.80
C GLU A 119 10.68 38.77 -30.60
N SER A 120 11.75 38.03 -30.28
CA SER A 120 11.66 36.60 -29.94
C SER A 120 10.73 36.34 -28.75
N CYS A 121 10.78 37.16 -27.69
CA CYS A 121 9.86 36.99 -26.56
C CYS A 121 8.41 37.40 -26.90
N LEU A 122 8.22 38.44 -27.73
CA LEU A 122 6.88 38.88 -28.12
C LEU A 122 6.15 37.80 -28.94
N LYS A 123 6.86 37.11 -29.86
CA LYS A 123 6.33 36.03 -30.71
C LYS A 123 5.94 34.78 -29.92
N VAL A 124 6.66 34.45 -28.85
CA VAL A 124 6.42 33.23 -28.06
C VAL A 124 5.40 33.52 -26.95
N CYS A 125 4.25 32.82 -26.95
CA CYS A 125 3.23 33.08 -25.93
C CYS A 125 3.66 32.69 -24.51
N SER A 126 4.43 31.61 -24.38
CA SER A 126 4.94 31.16 -23.08
C SER A 126 6.02 32.08 -22.50
N CYS A 127 6.60 33.00 -23.29
CA CYS A 127 7.62 33.94 -22.81
C CYS A 127 6.98 35.09 -22.02
N LYS A 128 7.45 35.30 -20.79
CA LYS A 128 7.01 36.36 -19.88
C LYS A 128 8.06 37.44 -19.66
N ALA A 129 9.34 37.12 -19.81
CA ALA A 129 10.41 38.11 -19.77
C ALA A 129 11.53 37.81 -20.77
N ALA A 130 12.13 38.87 -21.29
CA ALA A 130 13.35 38.85 -22.06
C ALA A 130 14.45 39.55 -21.25
N ILE A 131 15.58 38.86 -21.05
CA ILE A 131 16.73 39.39 -20.32
C ILE A 131 17.90 39.42 -21.30
N TYR A 132 18.51 40.59 -21.46
CA TYR A 132 19.58 40.81 -22.43
C TYR A 132 20.86 41.20 -21.70
N ASN A 133 21.93 40.45 -21.92
CA ASN A 133 23.26 40.74 -21.41
C ASN A 133 24.11 41.32 -22.54
N THR A 134 24.72 42.48 -22.30
CA THR A 134 25.52 43.18 -23.31
C THR A 134 26.91 43.54 -22.79
N SER A 135 27.92 43.21 -23.60
CA SER A 135 29.29 43.72 -23.48
C SER A 135 29.74 44.48 -24.74
N ASN A 136 29.00 44.38 -25.87
CA ASN A 136 29.28 44.99 -27.18
C ASN A 136 27.97 45.27 -27.98
N ARG A 137 28.03 45.54 -29.30
CA ARG A 137 26.84 45.78 -30.18
C ARG A 137 25.89 44.58 -30.31
N VAL A 138 26.36 43.38 -29.99
CA VAL A 138 25.59 42.13 -29.93
C VAL A 138 25.78 41.47 -28.57
N GLY A 139 24.79 40.71 -28.13
CA GLY A 139 24.74 40.19 -26.78
C GLY A 139 23.97 38.88 -26.66
N ASN A 140 23.86 38.41 -25.42
CA ASN A 140 23.21 37.16 -25.07
C ASN A 140 21.77 37.42 -24.62
N CYS A 141 20.82 36.65 -25.15
CA CYS A 141 19.40 36.75 -24.82
C CYS A 141 18.94 35.53 -24.02
N TYR A 142 18.18 35.80 -22.96
CA TYR A 142 17.60 34.81 -22.08
C TYR A 142 16.09 35.02 -22.01
N LEU A 143 15.33 34.03 -22.43
CA LEU A 143 13.86 34.05 -22.43
C LEU A 143 13.34 33.27 -21.23
N ARG A 144 12.38 33.84 -20.50
CA ARG A 144 11.85 33.22 -19.27
C ARG A 144 10.34 33.07 -19.34
N SER A 145 9.87 31.85 -19.10
CA SER A 145 8.44 31.51 -19.03
C SER A 145 7.85 31.69 -17.62
N GLN A 146 8.72 31.87 -16.63
CA GLN A 146 8.36 32.14 -15.24
C GLN A 146 9.25 33.25 -14.67
N ILE A 147 8.64 34.12 -13.87
CA ILE A 147 9.33 35.23 -13.20
C ILE A 147 9.09 35.10 -11.70
N PHE A 148 10.06 34.50 -11.03
CA PHE A 148 10.20 34.50 -9.57
C PHE A 148 10.70 35.86 -9.03
N SER A 149 11.22 35.89 -7.80
CA SER A 149 11.72 37.10 -7.13
C SER A 149 12.86 37.75 -7.92
N MET A 150 12.76 39.04 -8.12
CA MET A 150 13.78 39.90 -8.71
C MET A 150 14.49 40.69 -7.62
N MET A 151 15.63 41.29 -7.92
CA MET A 151 16.37 42.13 -6.96
C MET A 151 16.98 43.34 -7.64
N TYR A 152 17.21 44.40 -6.87
CA TYR A 152 17.99 45.52 -7.39
C TYR A 152 19.44 45.09 -7.65
N ALA A 153 19.99 45.58 -8.75
CA ALA A 153 21.37 45.42 -9.14
C ALA A 153 22.25 46.28 -8.20
N ASP A 154 22.87 45.67 -7.18
CA ASP A 154 23.99 46.28 -6.44
C ASP A 154 25.27 46.07 -7.27
N GLU A 155 25.99 47.15 -7.60
CA GLU A 155 27.20 47.13 -8.42
C GLU A 155 28.27 46.14 -7.91
N ARG A 156 28.24 45.77 -6.62
CA ARG A 156 29.18 44.84 -5.99
C ARG A 156 28.88 43.36 -6.23
N ASP A 157 27.64 43.01 -6.60
CA ASP A 157 27.15 41.62 -6.71
C ASP A 157 27.08 41.11 -8.17
N ILE A 158 27.36 41.99 -9.13
CA ILE A 158 27.32 41.70 -10.56
C ILE A 158 28.72 41.26 -11.01
N ARG A 159 28.79 40.32 -11.96
CA ARG A 159 30.05 39.95 -12.60
C ARG A 159 30.61 41.19 -13.31
N GLU A 160 31.86 41.54 -13.03
CA GLU A 160 32.55 42.69 -13.65
C GLU A 160 32.33 42.68 -15.17
N ASP A 161 32.00 43.85 -15.73
CA ASP A 161 31.77 44.11 -17.17
C ASP A 161 30.51 43.51 -17.85
N THR A 162 29.47 43.14 -17.11
CA THR A 162 28.20 42.69 -17.71
C THR A 162 26.96 43.45 -17.23
N TYR A 163 26.33 44.20 -18.14
CA TYR A 163 25.07 44.90 -17.90
C TYR A 163 23.89 44.05 -18.39
N PHE A 164 22.96 43.75 -17.48
CA PHE A 164 21.72 43.06 -17.80
C PHE A 164 20.57 44.07 -17.93
N LYS A 165 19.76 43.91 -18.98
CA LYS A 165 18.49 44.60 -19.14
C LYS A 165 17.35 43.63 -19.04
N VAL A 166 16.40 43.89 -18.14
CA VAL A 166 15.25 43.01 -17.89
C VAL A 166 13.99 43.66 -18.46
N PHE A 167 13.33 42.96 -19.38
CA PHE A 167 12.07 43.38 -19.97
C PHE A 167 10.96 42.40 -19.60
N ILE A 168 9.89 42.88 -18.99
CA ILE A 168 8.72 42.07 -18.64
C ILE A 168 7.62 42.30 -19.67
N LYS A 169 7.02 41.21 -20.14
CA LYS A 169 5.89 41.22 -21.08
C LYS A 169 4.61 41.53 -20.33
N VAL A 170 3.93 42.59 -20.72
CA VAL A 170 2.65 43.03 -20.14
C VAL A 170 1.63 43.26 -21.25
N GLN A 171 0.35 43.23 -20.91
CA GLN A 171 -0.73 43.50 -21.85
C GLN A 171 -1.19 44.95 -21.73
N ASN A 172 -1.04 45.72 -22.80
CA ASN A 172 -1.50 47.11 -22.86
C ASN A 172 -2.94 47.14 -23.36
N VAL A 173 -3.90 47.30 -22.45
CA VAL A 173 -5.32 47.46 -22.79
C VAL A 173 -5.66 48.95 -22.69
N PRO A 174 -6.18 49.60 -23.75
CA PRO A 174 -6.64 50.98 -23.65
C PRO A 174 -7.79 51.08 -22.64
N LEU A 175 -7.62 51.89 -21.60
CA LEU A 175 -8.68 52.21 -20.64
C LEU A 175 -9.85 52.90 -21.37
N PRO A 176 -11.10 52.44 -21.23
CA PRO A 176 -12.26 53.20 -21.70
C PRO A 176 -12.47 54.44 -20.82
N PRO A 177 -12.97 55.57 -21.37
CA PRO A 177 -13.15 56.81 -20.62
C PRO A 177 -14.23 56.65 -19.55
N LEU A 178 -13.94 57.16 -18.34
CA LEU A 178 -14.86 57.19 -17.20
C LEU A 178 -16.11 58.03 -17.51
N PRO A 179 -17.34 57.53 -17.25
CA PRO A 179 -18.54 58.34 -17.32
C PRO A 179 -18.72 59.20 -16.05
N PRO A 180 -19.49 60.31 -16.12
CA PRO A 180 -19.56 61.28 -15.04
C PRO A 180 -20.38 60.80 -13.85
N GLN A 181 -19.94 61.30 -12.70
CA GLN A 181 -20.46 61.11 -11.35
C GLN A 181 -21.95 61.46 -11.22
N GLN A 182 -22.78 60.52 -10.73
CA GLN A 182 -24.01 60.85 -10.03
C GLN A 182 -24.22 59.94 -8.81
N GLN A 183 -24.48 60.58 -7.67
CA GLN A 183 -24.55 59.98 -6.34
C GLN A 183 -25.89 59.29 -6.05
N LYS A 184 -25.76 58.07 -5.53
CA LYS A 184 -26.52 57.39 -4.45
C LYS A 184 -28.05 57.25 -4.54
N HIS A 185 -28.56 56.01 -4.51
CA HIS A 185 -28.88 55.20 -3.30
C HIS A 185 -29.79 54.00 -3.69
N TRP A 186 -29.37 52.76 -3.40
CA TRP A 186 -30.17 51.76 -2.66
C TRP A 186 -29.29 50.55 -2.27
N LEU A 187 -29.40 50.06 -1.04
CA LEU A 187 -28.45 49.09 -0.45
C LEU A 187 -29.16 47.84 0.12
N GLY A 188 -30.34 47.47 -0.38
CA GLY A 188 -31.17 46.42 0.25
C GLY A 188 -31.29 45.08 -0.47
N ILE A 189 -31.25 45.03 -1.81
CA ILE A 189 -31.78 43.85 -2.55
C ILE A 189 -30.68 42.99 -3.24
N ILE A 190 -29.44 43.47 -3.31
CA ILE A 190 -28.36 42.78 -4.06
C ILE A 190 -27.64 41.70 -3.22
N LEU A 191 -27.78 41.69 -1.88
CA LEU A 191 -27.02 40.80 -1.00
C LEU A 191 -27.54 39.35 -0.96
N GLY A 192 -28.82 39.12 -1.28
CA GLY A 192 -29.39 37.76 -1.29
C GLY A 192 -29.13 36.97 -2.58
N SER A 193 -29.18 37.64 -3.75
CA SER A 193 -29.01 36.97 -5.05
C SER A 193 -27.55 36.73 -5.43
N SER A 194 -26.64 37.60 -4.99
CA SER A 194 -25.21 37.46 -5.24
C SER A 194 -24.60 36.29 -4.48
N LEU A 195 -25.03 36.04 -3.23
CA LEU A 195 -24.53 34.91 -2.45
C LEU A 195 -24.99 33.57 -3.01
N ALA A 196 -26.25 33.47 -3.45
CA ALA A 196 -26.81 32.26 -4.07
C ALA A 196 -26.14 31.94 -5.41
N PHE A 197 -25.86 32.97 -6.23
CA PHE A 197 -25.18 32.81 -7.52
C PHE A 197 -23.71 32.37 -7.35
N VAL A 198 -22.99 32.98 -6.41
CA VAL A 198 -21.62 32.58 -6.09
C VAL A 198 -21.58 31.16 -5.52
N LEU A 199 -22.52 30.79 -4.64
CA LEU A 199 -22.60 29.44 -4.11
C LEU A 199 -22.93 28.41 -5.22
N PHE A 200 -23.81 28.75 -6.16
CA PHE A 200 -24.14 27.88 -7.30
C PHE A 200 -22.94 27.65 -8.22
N LEU A 201 -22.15 28.69 -8.51
CA LEU A 201 -20.92 28.58 -9.29
C LEU A 201 -19.84 27.74 -8.57
N LEU A 202 -19.72 27.91 -7.25
CA LEU A 202 -18.79 27.11 -6.45
C LEU A 202 -19.21 25.63 -6.43
N ILE A 203 -20.49 25.35 -6.23
CA ILE A 203 -21.01 23.96 -6.28
C ILE A 203 -20.78 23.37 -7.67
N GLY A 204 -21.10 24.09 -8.74
CA GLY A 204 -20.86 23.63 -10.12
C GLY A 204 -19.39 23.37 -10.42
N PHE A 205 -18.48 24.22 -9.92
CA PHE A 205 -17.05 24.03 -10.04
C PHE A 205 -16.55 22.81 -9.25
N PHE A 206 -17.02 22.62 -8.02
CA PHE A 206 -16.67 21.44 -7.22
C PHE A 206 -17.20 20.15 -7.85
N VAL A 207 -18.43 20.15 -8.39
CA VAL A 207 -19.00 19.01 -9.13
C VAL A 207 -18.20 18.74 -10.39
N PHE A 208 -17.81 19.78 -11.15
CA PHE A 208 -16.96 19.62 -12.34
C PHE A 208 -15.57 19.07 -12.01
N LEU A 209 -14.95 19.52 -10.92
CA LEU A 209 -13.67 18.97 -10.46
C LEU A 209 -13.81 17.52 -10.00
N PHE A 210 -14.93 17.18 -9.34
CA PHE A 210 -15.20 15.81 -8.91
C PHE A 210 -15.41 14.90 -10.13
N TRP A 211 -16.23 15.32 -11.09
CA TRP A 211 -16.51 14.59 -12.33
C TRP A 211 -15.25 14.41 -13.18
N LYS A 212 -14.42 15.45 -13.31
CA LYS A 212 -13.15 15.37 -14.05
C LYS A 212 -12.16 14.42 -13.35
N LYS A 213 -12.08 14.45 -12.02
CA LYS A 213 -11.24 13.53 -11.25
C LYS A 213 -11.71 12.08 -11.40
N GLU A 214 -13.02 11.86 -11.40
CA GLU A 214 -13.64 10.53 -11.54
C GLU A 214 -13.43 9.97 -12.95
N THR A 215 -13.67 10.77 -14.01
CA THR A 215 -13.41 10.34 -15.42
C THR A 215 -11.95 10.10 -15.75
N THR A 216 -11.01 10.85 -15.15
CA THR A 216 -9.57 10.62 -15.39
C THR A 216 -9.09 9.36 -14.66
N ASN A 217 -9.63 9.09 -13.46
CA ASN A 217 -9.35 7.86 -12.72
C ASN A 217 -9.97 6.62 -13.40
N GLU A 218 -11.19 6.72 -13.95
CA GLU A 218 -11.86 5.64 -14.69
C GLU A 218 -11.10 5.27 -15.97
N ALA A 219 -10.59 6.28 -16.70
CA ALA A 219 -9.82 6.04 -17.92
C ALA A 219 -8.46 5.38 -17.66
N GLU A 220 -7.79 5.69 -16.54
CA GLU A 220 -6.55 5.03 -16.14
C GLU A 220 -6.78 3.62 -15.53
N GLU A 221 -7.92 3.38 -14.87
CA GLU A 221 -8.29 2.04 -14.36
C GLU A 221 -8.57 1.03 -15.48
N TYR A 222 -9.25 1.44 -16.56
CA TYR A 222 -9.58 0.56 -17.69
C TYR A 222 -8.36 -0.06 -18.40
N TYR A 223 -7.23 0.67 -18.46
CA TYR A 223 -5.99 0.17 -19.07
C TYR A 223 -5.20 -0.79 -18.15
N LEU A 224 -5.45 -0.77 -16.84
CA LEU A 224 -4.82 -1.67 -15.86
C LEU A 224 -5.54 -3.02 -15.74
N ASP A 225 -6.82 -3.08 -16.13
CA ASP A 225 -7.67 -4.29 -16.00
C ASP A 225 -7.29 -5.45 -16.92
N HIS A 226 -6.38 -5.23 -17.89
CA HIS A 226 -6.04 -6.20 -18.95
C HIS A 226 -4.57 -6.60 -19.00
N VAL A 227 -3.79 -6.41 -17.93
CA VAL A 227 -2.41 -6.92 -17.85
C VAL A 227 -2.42 -8.42 -17.52
N PRO A 228 -1.93 -9.31 -18.41
CA PRO A 228 -1.89 -10.74 -18.15
C PRO A 228 -1.07 -11.06 -16.89
N GLY A 229 -1.66 -11.81 -15.95
CA GLY A 229 -1.01 -12.24 -14.71
C GLY A 229 -1.33 -11.38 -13.47
N MET A 230 -2.06 -10.28 -13.61
CA MET A 230 -2.63 -9.53 -12.47
C MET A 230 -4.06 -9.99 -12.18
N PRO A 231 -4.54 -9.95 -10.92
CA PRO A 231 -5.93 -10.24 -10.60
C PRO A 231 -6.85 -9.20 -11.23
N THR A 232 -7.93 -9.64 -11.87
CA THR A 232 -8.90 -8.76 -12.53
C THR A 232 -9.62 -7.89 -11.48
N ARG A 233 -9.78 -6.60 -11.76
CA ARG A 233 -10.60 -5.73 -10.93
C ARG A 233 -12.06 -5.83 -11.38
N TYR A 234 -12.94 -6.11 -10.42
CA TYR A 234 -14.38 -6.18 -10.64
C TYR A 234 -15.07 -4.99 -9.97
N SER A 235 -16.17 -4.52 -10.57
CA SER A 235 -17.08 -3.62 -9.86
C SER A 235 -17.93 -4.39 -8.85
N TYR A 236 -18.47 -3.69 -7.85
CA TYR A 236 -19.39 -4.32 -6.89
C TYR A 236 -20.64 -4.86 -7.60
N ASP A 237 -21.14 -4.12 -8.59
CA ASP A 237 -22.34 -4.49 -9.36
C ASP A 237 -22.09 -5.76 -10.19
N ASP A 238 -20.90 -5.93 -10.77
CA ASP A 238 -20.51 -7.17 -11.45
C ASP A 238 -20.56 -8.36 -10.49
N LEU A 239 -19.95 -8.20 -9.29
CA LEU A 239 -19.92 -9.25 -8.29
C LEU A 239 -21.31 -9.56 -7.74
N GLN A 240 -22.16 -8.54 -7.59
CA GLN A 240 -23.55 -8.71 -7.20
C GLN A 240 -24.34 -9.47 -8.28
N ALA A 241 -24.10 -9.19 -9.56
CA ALA A 241 -24.74 -9.89 -10.67
C ALA A 241 -24.32 -11.37 -10.73
N ILE A 242 -23.02 -11.67 -10.74
CA ILE A 242 -22.54 -13.07 -10.87
C ILE A 242 -22.90 -13.94 -9.67
N THR A 243 -23.05 -13.34 -8.48
CA THR A 243 -23.48 -14.05 -7.24
C THR A 243 -25.00 -14.09 -7.05
N LYS A 244 -25.78 -13.55 -8.01
CA LYS A 244 -27.23 -13.40 -7.92
C LYS A 244 -27.65 -12.71 -6.62
N ASN A 245 -27.06 -11.55 -6.36
CA ASN A 245 -27.21 -10.77 -5.14
C ASN A 245 -26.79 -11.54 -3.88
N PHE A 246 -25.62 -12.20 -3.94
CA PHE A 246 -25.05 -12.96 -2.82
C PHE A 246 -26.01 -14.03 -2.26
N SER A 247 -26.75 -14.69 -3.15
CA SER A 247 -27.87 -15.58 -2.77
C SER A 247 -27.48 -16.92 -2.15
N LYS A 248 -26.30 -17.44 -2.52
CA LYS A 248 -25.85 -18.78 -2.14
C LYS A 248 -24.53 -18.70 -1.40
N GLU A 249 -24.60 -18.83 -0.09
CA GLU A 249 -23.43 -18.91 0.78
C GLU A 249 -22.77 -20.28 0.68
N LEU A 250 -21.44 -20.29 0.57
CA LEU A 250 -20.59 -21.47 0.59
C LEU A 250 -20.00 -21.71 1.99
N GLY A 251 -19.82 -20.64 2.76
CA GLY A 251 -19.39 -20.65 4.15
C GLY A 251 -19.06 -19.24 4.64
N GLY A 252 -18.93 -19.09 5.96
CA GLY A 252 -18.63 -17.81 6.60
C GLY A 252 -17.76 -17.97 7.85
N GLY A 253 -16.99 -16.93 8.18
CA GLY A 253 -16.10 -16.95 9.34
C GLY A 253 -15.58 -15.56 9.72
N GLY A 254 -14.54 -15.52 10.57
CA GLY A 254 -13.96 -14.26 11.08
C GLY A 254 -13.38 -13.33 10.01
N PHE A 255 -13.18 -13.84 8.79
CA PHE A 255 -12.67 -13.09 7.64
C PHE A 255 -13.77 -12.75 6.62
N GLY A 256 -15.04 -12.93 6.95
CA GLY A 256 -16.17 -12.61 6.08
C GLY A 256 -16.90 -13.84 5.54
N THR A 257 -17.74 -13.59 4.54
CA THR A 257 -18.70 -14.57 3.99
C THR A 257 -18.37 -14.88 2.53
N VAL A 258 -18.41 -16.15 2.14
CA VAL A 258 -18.07 -16.62 0.79
C VAL A 258 -19.34 -17.05 0.06
N PHE A 259 -19.51 -16.55 -1.17
CA PHE A 259 -20.68 -16.80 -2.00
C PHE A 259 -20.31 -17.51 -3.30
N GLU A 260 -21.20 -18.35 -3.80
CA GLU A 260 -21.07 -18.92 -5.15
C GLU A 260 -21.38 -17.86 -6.21
N GLY A 261 -20.52 -17.77 -7.22
CA GLY A 261 -20.74 -16.95 -8.40
C GLY A 261 -20.60 -17.74 -9.69
N THR A 262 -21.17 -17.22 -10.77
CA THR A 262 -21.03 -17.78 -12.12
C THR A 262 -20.72 -16.66 -13.10
N GLN A 263 -19.55 -16.73 -13.75
CA GLN A 263 -19.11 -15.79 -14.77
C GLN A 263 -19.92 -15.93 -16.07
N ILE A 264 -19.75 -14.98 -17.00
CA ILE A 264 -20.46 -14.93 -18.29
C ILE A 264 -20.18 -16.16 -19.15
N ASP A 265 -18.97 -16.72 -19.04
CA ASP A 265 -18.53 -17.94 -19.74
C ASP A 265 -19.00 -19.25 -19.05
N ASN A 266 -19.85 -19.15 -18.02
CA ASN A 266 -20.29 -20.23 -17.12
C ASN A 266 -19.20 -20.78 -16.17
N THR A 267 -18.04 -20.14 -16.07
CA THR A 267 -17.02 -20.51 -15.08
C THR A 267 -17.55 -20.21 -13.67
N LYS A 268 -17.52 -21.21 -12.78
CA LYS A 268 -17.88 -21.03 -11.36
C LYS A 268 -16.74 -20.34 -10.61
N VAL A 269 -17.11 -19.43 -9.71
CA VAL A 269 -16.19 -18.71 -8.84
C VAL A 269 -16.69 -18.69 -7.40
N ALA A 270 -15.78 -18.46 -6.46
CA ALA A 270 -16.09 -18.19 -5.06
C ALA A 270 -15.78 -16.73 -4.74
N VAL A 271 -16.81 -15.97 -4.32
CA VAL A 271 -16.69 -14.54 -4.02
C VAL A 271 -16.69 -14.35 -2.50
N LYS A 272 -15.53 -14.06 -1.92
CA LYS A 272 -15.36 -13.76 -0.49
C LYS A 272 -15.64 -12.28 -0.26
N ARG A 273 -16.74 -11.96 0.42
CA ARG A 273 -17.07 -10.61 0.90
C ARG A 273 -16.54 -10.43 2.31
N LEU A 274 -15.65 -9.46 2.50
CA LEU A 274 -15.09 -9.17 3.82
C LEU A 274 -16.06 -8.25 4.59
N ASP A 275 -16.41 -8.62 5.83
CA ASP A 275 -17.35 -7.90 6.70
C ASP A 275 -16.62 -7.30 7.94
N GLY A 276 -16.85 -6.03 8.34
CA GLY A 276 -16.09 -5.31 9.40
C GLY A 276 -15.36 -3.99 9.01
N PHE A 277 -14.70 -3.27 9.95
CA PHE A 277 -14.11 -1.93 9.70
C PHE A 277 -12.55 -1.89 9.66
N ASN A 278 -11.85 -2.42 10.68
CA ASN A 278 -10.40 -2.19 10.85
C ASN A 278 -9.49 -3.40 10.51
N GLN A 279 -9.93 -4.64 10.74
CA GLN A 279 -9.14 -5.84 10.38
C GLN A 279 -9.24 -6.19 8.88
N ILE A 280 -10.34 -5.80 8.21
CA ILE A 280 -10.53 -6.01 6.76
C ILE A 280 -9.37 -5.46 5.95
N LYS A 281 -9.00 -4.19 6.17
CA LYS A 281 -8.00 -3.55 5.30
C LYS A 281 -6.67 -4.30 5.32
N LYS A 282 -6.27 -4.83 6.48
CA LYS A 282 -5.04 -5.59 6.61
C LYS A 282 -5.15 -6.97 5.94
N SER A 283 -6.23 -7.71 6.17
CA SER A 283 -6.44 -9.03 5.54
C SER A 283 -6.64 -8.93 4.03
N PHE A 284 -7.39 -7.94 3.55
CA PHE A 284 -7.57 -7.67 2.13
C PHE A 284 -6.24 -7.34 1.44
N LEU A 285 -5.47 -6.41 2.00
CA LEU A 285 -4.17 -6.04 1.43
C LEU A 285 -3.20 -7.22 1.49
N ALA A 286 -3.18 -7.98 2.59
CA ALA A 286 -2.36 -9.17 2.70
C ALA A 286 -2.69 -10.19 1.59
N GLU A 287 -3.97 -10.52 1.38
CA GLU A 287 -4.40 -11.45 0.31
C GLU A 287 -4.02 -10.91 -1.08
N VAL A 288 -4.34 -9.65 -1.39
CA VAL A 288 -4.03 -9.07 -2.71
C VAL A 288 -2.52 -9.00 -2.97
N GLU A 289 -1.71 -8.68 -1.95
CA GLU A 289 -0.25 -8.58 -2.07
C GLU A 289 0.43 -9.95 -2.15
N THR A 290 -0.05 -10.95 -1.40
CA THR A 290 0.52 -12.31 -1.38
C THR A 290 0.03 -13.18 -2.54
N ILE A 291 -1.28 -13.51 -2.58
CA ILE A 291 -1.81 -14.47 -3.55
C ILE A 291 -2.04 -13.83 -4.93
N GLY A 292 -2.14 -12.49 -5.01
CA GLY A 292 -2.40 -11.79 -6.26
C GLY A 292 -1.31 -11.91 -7.32
N SER A 293 -0.07 -12.23 -6.94
CA SER A 293 1.07 -12.33 -7.88
C SER A 293 1.65 -13.75 -8.02
N ILE A 294 1.09 -14.74 -7.31
CA ILE A 294 1.62 -16.10 -7.30
C ILE A 294 0.61 -17.09 -7.89
N HIS A 295 1.12 -18.11 -8.57
CA HIS A 295 0.32 -19.14 -9.24
C HIS A 295 0.99 -20.49 -9.03
N HIS A 296 0.29 -21.40 -8.34
CA HIS A 296 0.79 -22.75 -8.07
C HIS A 296 -0.38 -23.74 -8.01
N PHE A 297 -0.17 -24.97 -8.48
CA PHE A 297 -1.23 -25.99 -8.58
C PHE A 297 -1.88 -26.34 -7.23
N ASN A 298 -1.14 -26.20 -6.13
CA ASN A 298 -1.61 -26.50 -4.78
C ASN A 298 -1.95 -25.24 -3.95
N LEU A 299 -2.16 -24.09 -4.59
CA LEU A 299 -2.67 -22.88 -3.94
C LEU A 299 -3.94 -22.42 -4.66
N VAL A 300 -4.94 -21.97 -3.90
CA VAL A 300 -6.19 -21.47 -4.49
C VAL A 300 -5.91 -20.14 -5.19
N ARG A 301 -6.22 -20.09 -6.49
CA ARG A 301 -5.94 -18.94 -7.33
C ARG A 301 -6.89 -17.78 -7.03
N LEU A 302 -6.32 -16.61 -6.74
CA LEU A 302 -7.05 -15.34 -6.77
C LEU A 302 -7.25 -14.93 -8.24
N ILE A 303 -8.50 -14.93 -8.68
CA ILE A 303 -8.90 -14.51 -10.02
C ILE A 303 -8.99 -12.98 -10.09
N GLY A 304 -9.48 -12.35 -9.03
CA GLY A 304 -9.69 -10.91 -9.02
C GLY A 304 -10.17 -10.36 -7.68
N PHE A 305 -10.44 -9.06 -7.64
CA PHE A 305 -10.90 -8.36 -6.44
C PHE A 305 -11.81 -7.18 -6.77
N CYS A 306 -12.58 -6.75 -5.78
CA CYS A 306 -13.32 -5.49 -5.80
C CYS A 306 -12.88 -4.62 -4.61
N ALA A 307 -12.48 -3.39 -4.91
CA ALA A 307 -12.04 -2.40 -3.92
C ALA A 307 -12.81 -1.07 -4.03
N GLU A 308 -14.13 -1.13 -4.18
CA GLU A 308 -14.98 0.05 -4.36
C GLU A 308 -15.53 0.58 -3.04
N LYS A 309 -15.39 1.89 -2.78
CA LYS A 309 -15.92 2.53 -1.55
C LYS A 309 -15.53 1.74 -0.29
N SER A 310 -16.50 1.21 0.45
CA SER A 310 -16.32 0.33 1.61
C SER A 310 -16.34 -1.16 1.27
N HIS A 311 -16.69 -1.54 0.04
CA HIS A 311 -16.77 -2.93 -0.40
C HIS A 311 -15.36 -3.48 -0.64
N ARG A 312 -15.07 -4.61 0.00
CA ARG A 312 -13.83 -5.37 -0.19
C ARG A 312 -14.22 -6.82 -0.45
N LEU A 313 -14.03 -7.24 -1.69
CA LEU A 313 -14.36 -8.60 -2.11
C LEU A 313 -13.19 -9.20 -2.87
N LEU A 314 -13.06 -10.51 -2.77
CA LEU A 314 -12.03 -11.30 -3.43
C LEU A 314 -12.71 -12.43 -4.22
N VAL A 315 -12.26 -12.65 -5.45
CA VAL A 315 -12.81 -13.63 -6.38
C VAL A 315 -11.79 -14.74 -6.55
N TYR A 316 -12.18 -15.95 -6.17
CA TYR A 316 -11.36 -17.15 -6.22
C TYR A 316 -11.91 -18.17 -7.21
N GLU A 317 -11.06 -19.08 -7.67
CA GLU A 317 -11.53 -20.29 -8.34
C GLU A 317 -12.46 -21.09 -7.42
N TYR A 318 -13.49 -21.72 -8.00
CA TYR A 318 -14.45 -22.49 -7.24
C TYR A 318 -13.92 -23.90 -6.95
N MET A 319 -13.92 -24.28 -5.67
CA MET A 319 -13.46 -25.59 -5.20
C MET A 319 -14.66 -26.49 -4.91
N SER A 320 -14.99 -27.37 -5.85
CA SER A 320 -16.28 -28.10 -5.87
C SER A 320 -16.50 -29.05 -4.70
N ASN A 321 -15.42 -29.60 -4.13
CA ASN A 321 -15.49 -30.51 -2.99
C ASN A 321 -15.34 -29.76 -1.65
N GLY A 322 -15.25 -28.43 -1.67
CA GLY A 322 -15.22 -27.60 -0.46
C GLY A 322 -13.97 -27.81 0.39
N SER A 323 -14.06 -27.49 1.67
CA SER A 323 -12.96 -27.58 2.64
C SER A 323 -12.74 -28.97 3.20
N LEU A 324 -11.49 -29.29 3.52
CA LEU A 324 -11.06 -30.60 4.02
C LEU A 324 -11.75 -30.98 5.35
N ASP A 325 -12.07 -30.01 6.21
CA ASP A 325 -12.75 -30.26 7.49
C ASP A 325 -14.10 -31.02 7.31
N ARG A 326 -14.77 -30.81 6.17
CA ARG A 326 -16.02 -31.48 5.82
C ARG A 326 -15.83 -32.96 5.56
N TRP A 327 -14.67 -33.36 5.06
CA TRP A 327 -14.33 -34.75 4.74
C TRP A 327 -13.71 -35.50 5.91
N VAL A 328 -13.11 -34.77 6.87
CA VAL A 328 -12.46 -35.39 8.03
C VAL A 328 -13.40 -35.50 9.22
N PHE A 329 -14.21 -34.46 9.49
CA PHE A 329 -14.96 -34.38 10.75
C PHE A 329 -16.46 -34.64 10.63
N HIS A 330 -17.03 -34.56 9.42
CA HIS A 330 -18.45 -34.83 9.25
C HIS A 330 -18.65 -36.33 9.02
N LYS A 331 -19.39 -36.97 9.93
CA LYS A 331 -19.65 -38.41 9.94
C LYS A 331 -20.74 -38.81 8.95
N ASN A 332 -20.63 -38.39 7.69
CA ASN A 332 -21.45 -38.93 6.62
C ASN A 332 -20.71 -40.12 5.98
N PRO A 333 -21.24 -41.36 6.05
CA PRO A 333 -20.63 -42.53 5.44
C PRO A 333 -20.37 -42.39 3.94
N GLU A 334 -21.15 -41.55 3.25
CA GLU A 334 -20.99 -41.27 1.81
C GLU A 334 -19.85 -40.27 1.51
N MET A 335 -19.24 -39.66 2.54
CA MET A 335 -18.19 -38.64 2.41
C MET A 335 -16.90 -39.06 3.13
N LEU A 336 -16.40 -40.28 2.84
CA LEU A 336 -15.15 -40.78 3.40
C LEU A 336 -14.02 -40.71 2.36
N LEU A 337 -12.91 -40.08 2.75
CA LEU A 337 -11.68 -40.13 1.96
C LEU A 337 -10.97 -41.47 2.20
N ASP A 338 -10.72 -42.20 1.10
CA ASP A 338 -9.83 -43.36 1.12
C ASP A 338 -8.37 -42.95 1.39
N TRP A 339 -7.53 -43.94 1.64
CA TRP A 339 -6.13 -43.75 1.98
C TRP A 339 -5.34 -43.03 0.87
N GLN A 340 -5.62 -43.32 -0.40
CA GLN A 340 -4.90 -42.72 -1.52
C GLN A 340 -5.23 -41.23 -1.64
N HIS A 341 -6.50 -40.86 -1.49
CA HIS A 341 -6.93 -39.47 -1.46
C HIS A 341 -6.31 -38.73 -0.26
N ARG A 342 -6.27 -39.34 0.93
CA ARG A 342 -5.61 -38.71 2.09
C ARG A 342 -4.13 -38.46 1.85
N LYS A 343 -3.37 -39.47 1.38
CA LYS A 343 -1.95 -39.30 1.02
C LYS A 343 -1.74 -38.19 -0.01
N LYS A 344 -2.59 -38.17 -1.03
CA LYS A 344 -2.53 -37.15 -2.09
C LYS A 344 -2.77 -35.75 -1.53
N ILE A 345 -3.79 -35.57 -0.69
CA ILE A 345 -4.10 -34.28 -0.03
C ILE A 345 -2.93 -33.81 0.85
N ILE A 346 -2.30 -34.73 1.59
CA ILE A 346 -1.14 -34.45 2.43
C ILE A 346 0.03 -33.95 1.57
N LEU A 347 0.34 -34.68 0.49
CA LEU A 347 1.42 -34.33 -0.43
C LEU A 347 1.17 -33.00 -1.15
N ASP A 348 -0.05 -32.79 -1.64
CA ASP A 348 -0.48 -31.55 -2.31
C ASP A 348 -0.35 -30.35 -1.36
N THR A 349 -0.81 -30.49 -0.12
CA THR A 349 -0.68 -29.44 0.91
C THR A 349 0.80 -29.15 1.21
N ALA A 350 1.62 -30.19 1.34
CA ALA A 350 3.06 -30.04 1.57
C ALA A 350 3.75 -29.29 0.42
N ARG A 351 3.44 -29.63 -0.84
CA ARG A 351 3.95 -28.93 -2.03
C ARG A 351 3.52 -27.46 -2.07
N GLY A 352 2.27 -27.17 -1.72
CA GLY A 352 1.78 -25.79 -1.60
C GLY A 352 2.59 -24.98 -0.59
N LEU A 353 2.89 -25.55 0.57
CA LEU A 353 3.72 -24.90 1.59
C LEU A 353 5.19 -24.79 1.19
N THR A 354 5.76 -25.81 0.53
CA THR A 354 7.12 -25.74 -0.05
C THR A 354 7.24 -24.55 -0.98
N TYR A 355 6.28 -24.37 -1.89
CA TYR A 355 6.29 -23.25 -2.81
C TYR A 355 6.31 -21.90 -2.07
N LEU A 356 5.43 -21.72 -1.08
CA LEU A 356 5.35 -20.50 -0.27
C LEU A 356 6.64 -20.21 0.51
N HIS A 357 7.24 -21.24 1.10
CA HIS A 357 8.39 -21.09 1.99
C HIS A 357 9.72 -20.99 1.24
N GLU A 358 9.84 -21.68 0.10
CA GLU A 358 11.13 -22.02 -0.51
C GLU A 358 11.26 -21.55 -1.96
N GLU A 359 10.16 -21.38 -2.70
CA GLU A 359 10.21 -21.10 -4.15
C GLU A 359 9.77 -19.67 -4.52
N CYS A 360 8.93 -19.02 -3.69
CA CYS A 360 8.53 -17.62 -3.90
C CYS A 360 9.72 -16.64 -3.79
N ARG A 361 9.63 -15.48 -4.47
CA ARG A 361 10.71 -14.46 -4.39
C ARG A 361 10.97 -14.01 -2.95
N GLN A 362 9.90 -13.67 -2.23
CA GLN A 362 9.90 -13.50 -0.79
C GLN A 362 9.29 -14.74 -0.17
N LYS A 363 9.78 -15.14 1.00
CA LYS A 363 9.20 -16.24 1.76
C LYS A 363 7.81 -15.79 2.24
N ILE A 364 6.80 -16.62 2.04
CA ILE A 364 5.43 -16.35 2.47
C ILE A 364 5.10 -17.30 3.61
N VAL A 365 4.86 -16.75 4.81
CA VAL A 365 4.37 -17.56 5.95
C VAL A 365 2.86 -17.43 6.00
N HIS A 366 2.14 -18.55 5.94
CA HIS A 366 0.69 -18.60 5.81
C HIS A 366 -0.03 -18.20 7.10
N LEU A 367 0.43 -18.72 8.25
CA LEU A 367 -0.02 -18.43 9.62
C LEU A 367 -1.41 -18.97 10.01
N ASP A 368 -2.17 -19.55 9.07
CA ASP A 368 -3.48 -20.16 9.36
C ASP A 368 -3.73 -21.50 8.64
N ILE A 369 -2.76 -22.40 8.70
CA ILE A 369 -2.92 -23.75 8.13
C ILE A 369 -3.80 -24.60 9.05
N LYS A 370 -4.94 -25.06 8.51
CA LYS A 370 -5.94 -25.89 9.17
C LYS A 370 -6.85 -26.55 8.12
N PRO A 371 -7.64 -27.58 8.45
CA PRO A 371 -8.48 -28.27 7.45
C PRO A 371 -9.53 -27.36 6.78
N HIS A 372 -9.99 -26.31 7.46
CA HIS A 372 -10.94 -25.33 6.89
C HIS A 372 -10.33 -24.52 5.73
N ASN A 373 -9.01 -24.35 5.73
CA ASN A 373 -8.28 -23.53 4.76
C ASN A 373 -7.59 -24.38 3.67
N ILE A 374 -7.82 -25.70 3.66
CA ILE A 374 -7.37 -26.61 2.61
C ILE A 374 -8.61 -27.01 1.81
N LEU A 375 -8.70 -26.54 0.58
CA LEU A 375 -9.86 -26.78 -0.29
C LEU A 375 -9.57 -27.87 -1.32
N LEU A 376 -10.60 -28.59 -1.72
CA LEU A 376 -10.53 -29.72 -2.65
C LEU A 376 -11.28 -29.39 -3.94
N ASP A 377 -10.60 -29.56 -5.07
CA ASP A 377 -11.24 -29.45 -6.39
C ASP A 377 -11.99 -30.73 -6.76
N GLU A 378 -12.57 -30.78 -7.96
CA GLU A 378 -13.35 -31.91 -8.48
C GLU A 378 -12.59 -33.24 -8.52
N ASN A 379 -11.26 -33.19 -8.62
CA ASN A 379 -10.37 -34.35 -8.66
C ASN A 379 -9.67 -34.60 -7.32
N PHE A 380 -10.14 -33.97 -6.24
CA PHE A 380 -9.54 -34.02 -4.91
C PHE A 380 -8.05 -33.59 -4.93
N ASN A 381 -7.69 -32.63 -5.78
CA ASN A 381 -6.45 -31.89 -5.61
C ASN A 381 -6.60 -30.90 -4.47
N ALA A 382 -5.68 -30.96 -3.50
CA ALA A 382 -5.69 -30.06 -2.38
C ALA A 382 -5.02 -28.74 -2.73
N LYS A 383 -5.66 -27.65 -2.35
CA LYS A 383 -5.15 -26.29 -2.50
C LYS A 383 -5.26 -25.52 -1.20
N VAL A 384 -4.16 -24.90 -0.78
CA VAL A 384 -4.12 -24.01 0.38
C VAL A 384 -4.81 -22.69 0.03
N SER A 385 -5.63 -22.18 0.94
CA SER A 385 -6.46 -20.99 0.78
C SER A 385 -6.42 -20.09 2.03
N ASP A 386 -7.02 -18.91 1.93
CA ASP A 386 -7.17 -17.94 3.02
C ASP A 386 -5.85 -17.33 3.52
N PHE A 387 -5.28 -16.46 2.68
CA PHE A 387 -4.03 -15.73 2.96
C PHE A 387 -4.24 -14.46 3.81
N GLY A 388 -5.42 -14.29 4.43
CA GLY A 388 -5.78 -13.09 5.19
C GLY A 388 -4.87 -12.79 6.38
N LEU A 389 -4.18 -13.82 6.89
CA LEU A 389 -3.20 -13.68 7.96
C LEU A 389 -1.75 -13.75 7.49
N SER A 390 -1.49 -14.01 6.21
CA SER A 390 -0.15 -14.31 5.72
C SER A 390 0.82 -13.13 5.87
N LYS A 391 2.12 -13.45 5.78
CA LYS A 391 3.20 -12.45 5.89
C LYS A 391 4.29 -12.71 4.86
N LEU A 392 4.68 -11.65 4.15
CA LEU A 392 5.88 -11.62 3.32
C LEU A 392 7.12 -11.41 4.19
N VAL A 393 8.15 -12.20 3.94
CA VAL A 393 9.41 -12.23 4.67
C VAL A 393 10.55 -12.22 3.66
N ASP A 394 11.46 -11.24 3.79
CA ASP A 394 12.64 -11.19 2.94
C ASP A 394 13.56 -12.38 3.19
N ARG A 395 14.24 -12.85 2.14
CA ARG A 395 15.03 -14.10 2.17
C ARG A 395 16.23 -14.03 3.11
N ASP A 396 16.73 -12.82 3.38
CA ASP A 396 17.81 -12.53 4.32
C ASP A 396 17.36 -12.52 5.79
N GLN A 397 16.04 -12.46 6.05
CA GLN A 397 15.49 -12.51 7.39
C GLN A 397 15.21 -13.95 7.81
N SER A 398 15.91 -14.41 8.85
CA SER A 398 15.69 -15.74 9.44
C SER A 398 14.53 -15.78 10.42
N GLN A 399 14.16 -14.64 11.01
CA GLN A 399 13.13 -14.52 12.04
C GLN A 399 12.31 -13.26 11.84
N VAL A 400 11.05 -13.32 12.22
CA VAL A 400 10.12 -12.21 12.05
C VAL A 400 9.34 -11.95 13.32
N MET A 401 9.36 -10.69 13.77
CA MET A 401 8.51 -10.23 14.85
C MET A 401 7.11 -9.91 14.32
N THR A 402 6.07 -10.44 14.95
CA THR A 402 4.67 -10.18 14.58
C THR A 402 3.75 -10.28 15.79
N THR A 403 2.62 -9.57 15.74
CA THR A 403 1.54 -9.78 16.71
C THR A 403 1.00 -11.20 16.60
N MET A 404 0.63 -11.80 17.73
CA MET A 404 0.02 -13.12 17.80
C MET A 404 -1.27 -13.16 16.96
N ARG A 405 -1.33 -14.07 15.99
CA ARG A 405 -2.48 -14.31 15.10
C ARG A 405 -2.45 -15.75 14.59
N GLY A 406 -3.61 -16.30 14.28
CA GLY A 406 -3.78 -17.70 13.86
C GLY A 406 -4.90 -18.38 14.64
N THR A 407 -5.18 -19.64 14.31
CA THR A 407 -6.24 -20.41 14.96
C THR A 407 -5.69 -21.20 16.18
N PRO A 408 -6.26 -21.00 17.39
CA PRO A 408 -5.90 -21.81 18.57
C PRO A 408 -6.01 -23.32 18.30
N GLY A 409 -5.02 -24.09 18.76
CA GLY A 409 -4.90 -25.52 18.47
C GLY A 409 -4.03 -25.85 17.27
N TYR A 410 -3.74 -24.89 16.38
CA TYR A 410 -2.79 -25.05 15.27
C TYR A 410 -1.51 -24.23 15.48
N MET A 411 -1.53 -23.26 16.40
CA MET A 411 -0.38 -22.40 16.69
C MET A 411 0.76 -23.15 17.36
N ALA A 412 1.96 -23.02 16.79
CA ALA A 412 3.21 -23.52 17.34
C ALA A 412 3.56 -22.88 18.70
N PRO A 413 4.28 -23.59 19.60
CA PRO A 413 4.55 -23.11 20.97
C PRO A 413 5.39 -21.83 21.03
N GLU A 414 6.28 -21.59 20.07
CA GLU A 414 7.14 -20.40 20.02
C GLU A 414 6.38 -19.09 19.77
N TRP A 415 5.10 -19.16 19.39
CA TRP A 415 4.25 -17.96 19.24
C TRP A 415 4.17 -17.10 20.49
N LEU A 416 4.37 -17.68 21.68
CA LEU A 416 4.43 -16.95 22.95
C LEU A 416 5.55 -15.90 22.98
N ASN A 417 6.61 -16.11 22.20
CA ASN A 417 7.77 -15.22 22.14
C ASN A 417 7.62 -14.12 21.06
N SER A 418 6.54 -14.14 20.27
CA SER A 418 6.27 -13.20 19.15
C SER A 418 7.33 -13.16 18.03
N VAL A 419 8.32 -14.05 18.09
CA VAL A 419 9.37 -14.25 17.08
C VAL A 419 9.12 -15.59 16.41
N ILE A 420 8.80 -15.55 15.12
CA ILE A 420 8.40 -16.73 14.35
C ILE A 420 9.25 -16.90 13.09
N THR A 421 9.21 -18.10 12.53
CA THR A 421 9.77 -18.48 11.23
C THR A 421 8.70 -19.22 10.43
N GLU A 422 8.98 -19.66 9.20
CA GLU A 422 8.09 -20.53 8.44
C GLU A 422 7.75 -21.85 9.15
N LYS A 423 8.56 -22.23 10.16
CA LYS A 423 8.36 -23.45 10.95
C LYS A 423 7.05 -23.48 11.75
N VAL A 424 6.38 -22.33 11.93
CA VAL A 424 5.03 -22.30 12.53
C VAL A 424 3.98 -22.94 11.61
N ASP A 425 4.13 -22.81 10.29
CA ASP A 425 3.25 -23.48 9.32
C ASP A 425 3.56 -24.97 9.27
N VAL A 426 4.83 -25.37 9.43
CA VAL A 426 5.24 -26.78 9.53
C VAL A 426 4.56 -27.46 10.72
N TYR A 427 4.54 -26.80 11.89
CA TYR A 427 3.83 -27.30 13.07
C TYR A 427 2.33 -27.44 12.79
N SER A 428 1.72 -26.40 12.22
CA SER A 428 0.30 -26.39 11.86
C SER A 428 -0.05 -27.53 10.89
N PHE A 429 0.80 -27.79 9.90
CA PHE A 429 0.70 -28.93 8.98
C PHE A 429 0.78 -30.27 9.73
N GLY A 430 1.67 -30.42 10.71
CA GLY A 430 1.74 -31.61 11.56
C GLY A 430 0.44 -31.88 12.32
N VAL A 431 -0.24 -30.84 12.81
CA VAL A 431 -1.57 -30.97 13.44
C VAL A 431 -2.60 -31.46 12.42
N VAL A 432 -2.68 -30.82 11.24
CA VAL A 432 -3.58 -31.23 10.14
C VAL A 432 -3.35 -32.69 9.74
N LEU A 433 -2.08 -33.10 9.67
CA LEU A 433 -1.69 -34.46 9.31
C LEU A 433 -2.27 -35.47 10.32
N LEU A 434 -2.14 -35.22 11.63
CA LEU A 434 -2.76 -36.07 12.64
C LEU A 434 -4.29 -36.07 12.55
N GLU A 435 -4.93 -34.92 12.35
CA GLU A 435 -6.39 -34.87 12.22
C GLU A 435 -6.87 -35.72 11.04
N LEU A 436 -6.16 -35.68 9.92
CA LEU A 436 -6.48 -36.45 8.71
C LEU A 436 -6.19 -37.95 8.88
N LEU A 437 -5.15 -38.35 9.61
CA LEU A 437 -4.83 -39.77 9.82
C LEU A 437 -5.74 -40.42 10.88
N CYS A 438 -6.13 -39.65 11.90
CA CYS A 438 -6.97 -40.11 13.01
C CYS A 438 -8.48 -39.93 12.76
N GLY A 439 -8.86 -39.12 11.77
CA GLY A 439 -10.28 -38.79 11.51
C GLY A 439 -10.92 -38.02 12.67
N ARG A 440 -10.14 -37.19 13.38
CA ARG A 440 -10.56 -36.55 14.63
C ARG A 440 -9.99 -35.15 14.77
N ARG A 441 -10.76 -34.24 15.36
CA ARG A 441 -10.33 -32.86 15.65
C ARG A 441 -9.24 -32.87 16.73
N ASN A 442 -8.28 -31.94 16.63
CA ASN A 442 -7.23 -31.77 17.61
C ASN A 442 -7.79 -31.48 19.02
N LEU A 443 -8.83 -30.65 19.08
CA LEU A 443 -9.62 -30.41 20.29
C LEU A 443 -11.04 -30.94 20.09
N ASP A 444 -11.35 -32.06 20.74
CA ASP A 444 -12.66 -32.70 20.63
C ASP A 444 -13.30 -32.86 22.01
N ARG A 445 -14.15 -31.88 22.36
CA ARG A 445 -14.87 -31.82 23.64
C ARG A 445 -15.94 -32.89 23.81
N SER A 446 -16.27 -33.66 22.76
CA SER A 446 -17.23 -34.75 22.86
C SER A 446 -16.66 -35.99 23.56
N GLN A 447 -15.35 -35.99 23.83
CA GLN A 447 -14.59 -37.13 24.30
C GLN A 447 -14.18 -36.96 25.77
N PRO A 448 -13.79 -38.04 26.46
CA PRO A 448 -13.33 -37.96 27.83
C PRO A 448 -12.17 -36.97 27.98
N GLU A 449 -12.05 -36.35 29.16
CA GLU A 449 -11.03 -35.32 29.44
C GLU A 449 -9.61 -35.78 29.08
N GLU A 450 -9.30 -37.05 29.37
CA GLU A 450 -8.01 -37.71 29.11
C GLU A 450 -7.70 -37.89 27.61
N GLU A 451 -8.72 -37.88 26.76
CA GLU A 451 -8.59 -38.03 25.31
C GLU A 451 -8.97 -36.76 24.54
N MET A 452 -9.36 -35.68 25.22
CA MET A 452 -9.91 -34.47 24.61
C MET A 452 -8.93 -33.82 23.62
N HIS A 453 -7.64 -33.88 23.93
CA HIS A 453 -6.55 -33.32 23.14
C HIS A 453 -5.83 -34.41 22.33
N LEU A 454 -5.89 -34.31 21.00
CA LEU A 454 -5.30 -35.31 20.11
C LEU A 454 -3.79 -35.41 20.26
N LEU A 455 -3.09 -34.29 20.46
CA LEU A 455 -1.63 -34.27 20.63
C LEU A 455 -1.16 -34.99 21.91
N ASP A 456 -1.91 -34.88 23.00
CA ASP A 456 -1.61 -35.57 24.25
C ASP A 456 -1.88 -37.07 24.12
N LEU A 457 -2.99 -37.42 23.49
CA LEU A 457 -3.30 -38.81 23.17
C LEU A 457 -2.26 -39.42 22.22
N PHE A 458 -1.80 -38.67 21.23
CA PHE A 458 -0.75 -39.09 20.30
C PHE A 458 0.56 -39.41 21.03
N ARG A 459 1.02 -38.50 21.89
CA ARG A 459 2.21 -38.74 22.75
C ARG A 459 2.07 -40.01 23.57
N LYS A 460 0.96 -40.14 24.29
CA LYS A 460 0.68 -41.32 25.14
C LYS A 460 0.72 -42.61 24.31
N LYS A 461 0.16 -42.60 23.10
CA LYS A 461 0.14 -43.78 22.22
C LYS A 461 1.48 -44.09 21.56
N ILE A 462 2.37 -43.10 21.40
CA ILE A 462 3.77 -43.34 21.03
C ILE A 462 4.49 -44.06 22.17
N GLU A 463 4.38 -43.54 23.40
CA GLU A 463 5.02 -44.13 24.59
C GLU A 463 4.53 -45.55 24.89
N GLU A 464 3.25 -45.83 24.61
CA GLU A 464 2.65 -47.15 24.73
C GLU A 464 2.98 -48.11 23.57
N GLU A 465 3.66 -47.64 22.50
CA GLU A 465 3.85 -48.38 21.24
C GLU A 465 2.53 -48.82 20.57
N ARG A 466 1.47 -48.02 20.72
CA ARG A 466 0.09 -48.33 20.31
C ARG A 466 -0.48 -47.34 19.30
N LEU A 467 0.36 -46.81 18.40
CA LEU A 467 -0.06 -45.86 17.37
C LEU A 467 -1.17 -46.37 16.44
N LEU A 468 -1.24 -47.69 16.20
CA LEU A 468 -2.31 -48.30 15.42
C LEU A 468 -3.71 -48.02 16.01
N ASP A 469 -3.82 -47.81 17.33
CA ASP A 469 -5.09 -47.51 18.00
C ASP A 469 -5.68 -46.14 17.55
N LEU A 470 -4.84 -45.28 16.97
CA LEU A 470 -5.22 -43.93 16.53
C LEU A 470 -5.63 -43.84 15.07
N VAL A 471 -5.35 -44.87 14.28
CA VAL A 471 -5.77 -44.92 12.86
C VAL A 471 -7.29 -44.78 12.80
N ASP A 472 -7.79 -43.94 11.89
CA ASP A 472 -9.22 -43.65 11.74
C ASP A 472 -10.07 -44.94 11.67
N LYS A 473 -10.81 -45.19 12.74
CA LYS A 473 -11.60 -46.43 12.93
C LYS A 473 -12.84 -46.47 12.04
N ASN A 474 -13.26 -45.34 11.49
CA ASN A 474 -14.44 -45.25 10.65
C ASN A 474 -14.12 -45.58 9.17
N SER A 475 -12.85 -45.74 8.82
CA SER A 475 -12.42 -46.09 7.47
C SER A 475 -11.75 -47.47 7.44
N GLY A 476 -12.45 -48.45 6.87
CA GLY A 476 -11.90 -49.80 6.70
C GLY A 476 -10.62 -49.83 5.85
N ASP A 477 -10.52 -48.92 4.87
CA ASP A 477 -9.32 -48.78 4.02
C ASP A 477 -8.11 -48.22 4.80
N MET A 478 -8.33 -47.28 5.72
CA MET A 478 -7.29 -46.78 6.63
C MET A 478 -6.78 -47.89 7.55
N GLN A 479 -7.69 -48.72 8.09
CA GLN A 479 -7.33 -49.86 8.93
C GLN A 479 -6.50 -50.88 8.16
N LEU A 480 -6.83 -51.14 6.89
CA LEU A 480 -6.08 -52.05 6.01
C LEU A 480 -4.65 -51.56 5.76
N HIS A 481 -4.45 -50.24 5.65
CA HIS A 481 -3.15 -49.61 5.45
C HIS A 481 -2.49 -49.12 6.76
N GLY A 482 -2.91 -49.63 7.92
CA GLY A 482 -2.54 -49.06 9.22
C GLY A 482 -1.03 -48.87 9.45
N LYS A 483 -0.17 -49.74 8.91
CA LYS A 483 1.29 -49.59 9.00
C LYS A 483 1.80 -48.34 8.26
N ASP A 484 1.30 -48.11 7.04
CA ASP A 484 1.68 -46.93 6.25
C ASP A 484 1.13 -45.65 6.89
N VAL A 485 -0.06 -45.73 7.48
CA VAL A 485 -0.66 -44.63 8.25
C VAL A 485 0.22 -44.28 9.44
N VAL A 486 0.69 -45.28 10.21
CA VAL A 486 1.60 -45.07 11.35
C VAL A 486 2.93 -44.48 10.91
N ASN A 487 3.51 -44.94 9.79
CA ASN A 487 4.71 -44.32 9.23
C ASN A 487 4.48 -42.83 8.90
N MET A 488 3.30 -42.50 8.38
CA MET A 488 2.91 -41.12 8.10
C MET A 488 2.69 -40.29 9.38
N MET A 489 2.25 -40.91 10.48
CA MET A 489 2.20 -40.25 11.80
C MET A 489 3.59 -39.86 12.30
N MET A 490 4.66 -40.59 11.92
CA MET A 490 6.03 -40.21 12.28
C MET A 490 6.47 -38.91 11.58
N VAL A 491 6.00 -38.67 10.36
CA VAL A 491 6.18 -37.37 9.68
C VAL A 491 5.49 -36.26 10.47
N ALA A 492 4.30 -36.52 11.03
CA ALA A 492 3.61 -35.57 11.88
C ALA A 492 4.40 -35.28 13.17
N ALA A 493 4.93 -36.31 13.84
CA ALA A 493 5.78 -36.16 15.02
C ALA A 493 7.01 -35.28 14.74
N TRP A 494 7.62 -35.43 13.55
CA TRP A 494 8.75 -34.60 13.14
C TRP A 494 8.36 -33.14 12.89
N CYS A 495 7.16 -32.90 12.34
CA CYS A 495 6.62 -31.56 12.16
C CYS A 495 6.25 -30.88 13.49
N LEU A 496 5.91 -31.66 14.53
CA LEU A 496 5.37 -31.18 15.80
C LEU A 496 6.43 -30.93 16.89
N GLN A 497 7.72 -31.02 16.58
CA GLN A 497 8.80 -30.77 17.53
C GLN A 497 8.65 -29.39 18.22
N ILE A 498 8.80 -29.32 19.54
CA ILE A 498 8.72 -28.03 20.27
C ILE A 498 9.82 -27.08 19.77
N ASP A 499 11.04 -27.58 19.61
CA ASP A 499 12.13 -26.83 19.03
C ASP A 499 11.93 -26.68 17.50
N SER A 500 11.60 -25.46 17.09
CA SER A 500 11.39 -25.11 15.67
C SER A 500 12.59 -25.42 14.77
N THR A 501 13.81 -25.49 15.31
CA THR A 501 15.02 -25.80 14.55
C THR A 501 15.10 -27.29 14.17
N LYS A 502 14.48 -28.17 14.97
CA LYS A 502 14.39 -29.61 14.71
C LYS A 502 13.29 -29.99 13.73
N ARG A 503 12.33 -29.09 13.47
CA ARG A 503 11.29 -29.33 12.45
C ARG A 503 11.91 -29.33 11.04
N PRO A 504 11.42 -30.18 10.12
CA PRO A 504 11.91 -30.22 8.75
C PRO A 504 11.56 -28.95 7.97
N SER A 505 12.20 -28.74 6.83
CA SER A 505 11.66 -27.87 5.78
C SER A 505 10.50 -28.58 5.07
N MET A 506 9.60 -27.84 4.42
CA MET A 506 8.50 -28.47 3.71
C MET A 506 8.96 -29.25 2.48
N SER A 507 10.04 -28.82 1.81
CA SER A 507 10.68 -29.64 0.76
C SER A 507 11.22 -30.98 1.29
N MET A 508 11.71 -31.03 2.53
CA MET A 508 12.13 -32.28 3.14
C MET A 508 10.93 -33.17 3.44
N VAL A 509 9.84 -32.60 3.94
CA VAL A 509 8.56 -33.32 4.12
C VAL A 509 8.10 -33.93 2.80
N VAL A 510 8.11 -33.17 1.69
CA VAL A 510 7.74 -33.68 0.36
C VAL A 510 8.63 -34.87 -0.05
N LYS A 511 9.96 -34.77 0.11
CA LYS A 511 10.89 -35.87 -0.21
C LYS A 511 10.61 -37.14 0.58
N VAL A 512 10.26 -37.01 1.86
CA VAL A 512 9.88 -38.17 2.69
C VAL A 512 8.55 -38.77 2.24
N LEU A 513 7.55 -37.93 1.95
CA LEU A 513 6.25 -38.39 1.45
C LEU A 513 6.35 -39.08 0.08
N GLU A 514 7.33 -38.71 -0.74
CA GLU A 514 7.65 -39.35 -2.02
C GLU A 514 8.52 -40.60 -1.87
N GLY A 515 8.96 -40.95 -0.66
CA GLY A 515 9.79 -42.12 -0.38
C GLY A 515 11.24 -41.99 -0.81
N VAL A 516 11.74 -40.77 -0.99
CA VAL A 516 13.12 -40.47 -1.40
C VAL A 516 14.07 -40.44 -0.19
N VAL A 517 13.56 -40.09 0.98
CA VAL A 517 14.31 -39.94 2.23
C VAL A 517 13.49 -40.53 3.38
N ASP A 518 14.15 -41.09 4.39
CA ASP A 518 13.48 -41.57 5.61
C ASP A 518 13.21 -40.44 6.61
N VAL A 519 12.22 -40.63 7.48
CA VAL A 519 11.93 -39.70 8.59
C VAL A 519 13.12 -39.66 9.58
N GLU A 520 13.35 -38.49 10.19
CA GLU A 520 14.32 -38.38 11.28
C GLU A 520 14.02 -39.38 12.41
N SER A 521 15.06 -40.07 12.86
CA SER A 521 14.96 -41.17 13.83
C SER A 521 15.00 -40.70 15.29
N ASN A 522 15.60 -39.53 15.55
CA ASN A 522 15.78 -38.99 16.90
C ASN A 522 14.79 -37.84 17.18
N LEU A 523 13.52 -38.20 17.36
CA LEU A 523 12.44 -37.25 17.64
C LEU A 523 12.16 -37.12 19.15
N ASP A 524 11.85 -35.90 19.59
CA ASP A 524 11.29 -35.64 20.91
C ASP A 524 9.76 -35.71 20.83
N TYR A 525 9.13 -36.58 21.62
CA TYR A 525 7.69 -36.79 21.62
C TYR A 525 6.94 -35.88 22.60
N CYS A 526 7.64 -34.93 23.25
CA CYS A 526 7.00 -33.84 23.97
C CYS A 526 6.43 -32.83 22.97
N PHE A 527 5.10 -32.80 22.82
CA PHE A 527 4.41 -31.91 21.87
C PHE A 527 3.74 -30.69 22.53
N TRP A 528 3.95 -30.48 23.83
CA TRP A 528 3.29 -29.44 24.62
C TRP A 528 4.20 -28.79 25.67
N ASN A 529 4.00 -27.49 25.93
CA ASN A 529 4.54 -26.81 27.11
C ASN A 529 3.46 -26.78 28.20
N PRO A 530 3.73 -27.24 29.44
CA PRO A 530 2.77 -27.12 30.52
C PRO A 530 2.41 -25.65 30.78
N PRO A 531 1.22 -25.33 31.32
CA PRO A 531 0.96 -24.01 31.86
C PRO A 531 1.96 -23.80 33.00
N LEU A 532 2.57 -22.62 33.05
CA LEU A 532 3.39 -22.21 34.20
C LEU A 532 2.63 -22.51 35.50
N PRO A 533 3.27 -23.13 36.52
CA PRO A 533 2.63 -23.37 37.80
C PRO A 533 2.13 -22.05 38.38
N ASN A 534 0.87 -22.03 38.81
CA ASN A 534 0.31 -20.95 39.62
C ASN A 534 1.28 -20.58 40.74
N THR A 535 1.96 -19.44 40.62
CA THR A 535 2.66 -18.80 41.73
C THR A 535 1.61 -18.30 42.72
N ARG A 536 1.13 -19.19 43.58
CA ARG A 536 0.76 -18.82 44.95
C ARG A 536 2.07 -18.48 45.69
N ALA A 537 2.63 -17.32 45.39
CA ALA A 537 3.67 -16.71 46.20
C ALA A 537 3.03 -15.61 47.05
N ARG A 538 3.31 -15.70 48.35
CA ARG A 538 2.81 -14.86 49.42
C ARG A 538 2.93 -13.37 49.09
N VAL A 539 1.88 -12.63 49.42
CA VAL A 539 1.90 -11.18 49.58
C VAL A 539 2.91 -10.87 50.69
N ASP A 540 4.01 -10.24 50.33
CA ASP A 540 4.72 -9.33 51.23
C ASP A 540 5.05 -8.06 50.46
N ASN A 541 4.65 -6.94 51.05
CA ASN A 541 4.77 -5.58 50.55
C ASN A 541 6.23 -5.19 50.31
N GLN A 542 6.53 -4.62 49.14
CA GLN A 542 7.26 -3.35 49.03
C GLN A 542 7.26 -2.82 47.59
N ASP A 543 7.06 -1.50 47.50
CA ASP A 543 6.81 -0.71 46.31
C ASP A 543 7.92 -0.75 45.26
N GLY A 544 7.54 -0.97 44.00
CA GLY A 544 8.37 -0.79 42.82
C GLY A 544 7.51 -0.72 41.57
N HIS A 545 7.38 0.47 41.00
CA HIS A 545 6.63 0.75 39.78
C HIS A 545 7.14 -0.11 38.60
N ILE A 546 6.36 -1.11 38.20
CA ILE A 546 6.48 -1.78 36.91
C ILE A 546 5.16 -1.59 36.17
N VAL A 547 5.24 -1.04 34.95
CA VAL A 547 4.12 -0.84 34.05
C VAL A 547 3.47 -2.19 33.76
N ALA A 548 2.30 -2.42 34.36
CA ALA A 548 1.47 -3.58 34.10
C ALA A 548 1.00 -3.56 32.65
N THR A 549 1.66 -4.34 31.79
CA THR A 549 1.08 -4.67 30.49
C THR A 549 0.03 -5.73 30.75
N THR A 550 -1.24 -5.32 30.77
CA THR A 550 -2.38 -6.19 31.02
C THR A 550 -2.39 -7.33 29.99
N LEU A 551 -2.05 -8.54 30.44
CA LEU A 551 -2.30 -9.78 29.71
C LEU A 551 -3.81 -9.89 29.49
N VAL A 552 -4.25 -9.64 28.26
CA VAL A 552 -5.61 -9.91 27.83
C VAL A 552 -5.77 -11.43 27.80
N LEU A 553 -6.58 -11.95 28.73
CA LEU A 553 -6.98 -13.36 28.75
C LEU A 553 -7.65 -13.77 27.42
N PRO A 554 -7.52 -15.05 27.01
CA PRO A 554 -8.16 -15.61 25.82
C PRO A 554 -9.66 -15.83 26.08
N SER A 555 -10.41 -14.75 25.99
CA SER A 555 -11.87 -14.77 25.86
C SER A 555 -12.24 -13.61 24.95
N VAL A 556 -12.94 -13.92 23.86
CA VAL A 556 -13.41 -13.05 22.75
C VAL A 556 -12.78 -13.48 21.41
N LEU A 557 -12.98 -14.74 21.01
CA LEU A 557 -13.08 -15.16 19.59
C LEU A 557 -13.87 -16.49 19.47
N SER A 558 -14.80 -16.75 20.39
CA SER A 558 -15.84 -17.75 20.15
C SER A 558 -17.03 -17.03 19.53
N GLY A 559 -17.21 -17.18 18.22
CA GLY A 559 -18.48 -16.82 17.58
C GLY A 559 -19.64 -17.65 18.14
N PRO A 560 -20.89 -17.20 17.97
CA PRO A 560 -22.06 -18.00 18.27
C PRO A 560 -22.17 -19.18 17.28
N ARG A 561 -22.85 -20.23 17.76
CA ARG A 561 -22.99 -21.58 17.21
C ARG A 561 -23.68 -21.64 15.85
#